data_AF-A0A1B9XYS1-F1
#
_entry.id   AF-A0A1B9XYS1-F1
#
_cell.length_a   1.000
_cell.length_b   1.000
_cell.length_c   1.000
_cell.angle_alpha   90.00
_cell.angle_beta   90.00
_cell.angle_gamma   90.00
#
_symmetry.space_group_name_H-M   'P 1'
#
loop_
_entity.id
_entity.type
_entity.pdbx_description
1 polymer ?
#
loop_
_entity_poly.entity_id
_entity_poly.type
_entity_poly.pdbx_seq_one_letter_code
_entity_poly.pdbx_strand_id
1 'polypeptide(L)'
;MKNKKINFIKLGILLFGISLLLWNCQNEDLSIPTENQTFSTVEINEALSFIENKKYSSYKARESESFINSISTQNLKQENITNTEAKLTLLPVKTKFDEFYSRIALLKIKDSIKSVVININPHLNLRTEHFSGQILISDLNGNFNKAFKIYNGSIIRAYNKSKYSNKSFRSSPDGDAECRKECGHDSEDKYCICNDQLLNEIVVSSSNVNYLTIADLYDTGGGENSNSGCEVGCNSWSYGGGSSSNNNNDQNDDDNQNDDNPCDRVKKLETNSKFKEKLKELKANTSKDYESGFLINHDGKPYDLVEGNPGENHIDLNVIGPFGGFIHTHIPPLGRPIFSTNDIKAIYDFYIKGFINNSNTFLSTIIAYHETSYTIIINDITKFKSFGRDNLTDTTFTSFSHYYSRHYDLYSGPLYGYNEIKAREVAMLKALENSGLSLLKGNSDYSKWQKIETQNADIKNVNCK
;
A
#
# COMPACT_ATOMS: atom_id res chain seq x y z
N MET A 1 -25.09 -61.91 -49.77
CA MET A 1 -25.07 -61.13 -48.51
C MET A 1 -26.11 -61.71 -47.55
N LYS A 2 -25.69 -62.36 -46.45
CA LYS A 2 -26.59 -62.94 -45.45
C LYS A 2 -26.88 -61.90 -44.37
N ASN A 3 -28.09 -61.34 -44.37
CA ASN A 3 -28.56 -60.39 -43.37
C ASN A 3 -28.64 -61.08 -42.00
N LYS A 4 -27.68 -60.79 -41.11
CA LYS A 4 -27.77 -61.13 -39.69
C LYS A 4 -28.85 -60.23 -39.07
N LYS A 5 -30.02 -60.80 -38.79
CA LYS A 5 -31.05 -60.15 -37.96
C LYS A 5 -30.47 -60.01 -36.55
N ILE A 6 -30.06 -58.80 -36.18
CA ILE A 6 -29.69 -58.47 -34.81
C ILE A 6 -30.95 -58.56 -33.96
N ASN A 7 -30.87 -59.34 -32.88
CA ASN A 7 -32.01 -59.66 -32.03
C ASN A 7 -32.23 -58.46 -31.08
N PHE A 8 -33.01 -57.46 -31.52
CA PHE A 8 -33.23 -56.19 -30.81
C PHE A 8 -33.72 -56.36 -29.37
N ILE A 9 -34.37 -57.49 -29.05
CA ILE A 9 -34.79 -57.83 -27.69
C ILE A 9 -33.59 -58.02 -26.76
N LYS A 10 -32.51 -58.66 -27.22
CA LYS A 10 -31.31 -58.85 -26.41
C LYS A 10 -30.55 -57.55 -26.19
N LEU A 11 -30.58 -56.65 -27.18
CA LEU A 11 -29.99 -55.31 -27.04
C LEU A 11 -30.81 -54.44 -26.09
N GLY A 12 -32.15 -54.54 -26.12
CA GLY A 12 -33.03 -53.84 -25.21
C GLY A 12 -32.83 -54.26 -23.74
N ILE A 13 -32.72 -55.56 -23.47
CA ILE A 13 -32.47 -56.07 -22.11
C ILE A 13 -31.08 -55.63 -21.59
N LEU A 14 -30.07 -55.62 -22.46
CA LEU A 14 -28.73 -55.14 -22.10
C LEU A 14 -28.72 -53.65 -21.75
N LEU A 15 -29.38 -52.83 -22.57
CA LEU A 15 -29.44 -51.37 -22.36
C LEU A 15 -30.28 -51.02 -21.12
N PHE A 16 -31.37 -51.74 -20.86
CA PHE A 16 -32.20 -51.54 -19.66
C PHE A 16 -31.48 -51.96 -18.36
N GLY A 17 -30.68 -53.03 -18.42
CA GLY A 17 -29.83 -53.46 -17.30
C GLY A 17 -28.73 -52.45 -16.97
N ILE A 18 -28.11 -51.83 -17.98
CA ILE A 18 -27.08 -50.80 -17.78
C ILE A 18 -27.69 -49.51 -17.19
N SER A 19 -28.92 -49.13 -17.58
CA SER A 19 -29.60 -47.98 -16.97
C SER A 19 -29.97 -48.18 -15.51
N LEU A 20 -30.23 -49.42 -15.06
CA LEU A 20 -30.51 -49.73 -13.65
C LEU A 20 -29.24 -49.69 -12.77
N LEU A 21 -28.06 -49.94 -13.35
CA LEU A 21 -26.78 -49.83 -12.63
C LEU A 21 -26.32 -48.37 -12.47
N LEU A 22 -26.80 -47.46 -13.31
CA LEU A 22 -26.44 -46.02 -13.25
C LEU A 22 -27.35 -45.20 -12.33
N TRP A 23 -28.48 -45.74 -11.85
CA TRP A 23 -29.39 -45.01 -10.95
C TRP A 23 -29.07 -45.16 -9.46
N ASN A 24 -28.08 -45.99 -9.11
CA ASN A 24 -27.62 -46.18 -7.73
C ASN A 24 -26.31 -45.45 -7.37
N CYS A 25 -25.80 -44.60 -8.26
CA CYS A 25 -24.83 -43.56 -7.88
C CYS A 25 -25.59 -42.29 -7.51
N GLN A 26 -26.36 -42.34 -6.42
CA GLN A 26 -26.50 -41.13 -5.61
C GLN A 26 -25.09 -40.84 -5.08
N ASN A 27 -24.59 -39.64 -5.32
CA ASN A 27 -23.41 -39.15 -4.64
C ASN A 27 -23.69 -39.31 -3.15
N GLU A 28 -23.10 -40.34 -2.53
CA GLU A 28 -22.80 -40.27 -1.11
C GLU A 28 -21.84 -39.10 -1.01
N ASP A 29 -22.40 -37.91 -0.75
CA ASP A 29 -21.65 -36.81 -0.18
C ASP A 29 -20.92 -37.44 1.00
N LEU A 30 -19.61 -37.58 0.83
CA LEU A 30 -18.65 -37.82 1.90
C LEU A 30 -18.80 -36.64 2.86
N SER A 31 -19.85 -36.70 3.68
CA SER A 31 -19.96 -35.98 4.92
C SER A 31 -18.87 -36.55 5.79
N ILE A 32 -17.68 -35.97 5.66
CA ILE A 32 -16.65 -36.03 6.69
C ILE A 32 -17.42 -35.72 7.98
N PRO A 33 -17.46 -36.63 8.97
CA PRO A 33 -18.13 -36.35 10.23
C PRO A 33 -17.55 -35.05 10.75
N THR A 34 -18.37 -34.00 10.84
CA THR A 34 -17.99 -32.72 11.40
C THR A 34 -17.69 -32.96 12.87
N GLU A 35 -16.46 -33.34 13.19
CA GLU A 35 -15.94 -33.23 14.55
C GLU A 35 -16.26 -31.83 15.02
N ASN A 36 -17.05 -31.74 16.11
CA ASN A 36 -17.59 -30.53 16.73
C ASN A 36 -16.77 -29.28 16.38
N GLN A 37 -17.15 -28.58 15.30
CA GLN A 37 -16.47 -27.36 14.92
C GLN A 37 -16.66 -26.37 16.07
N THR A 38 -15.55 -26.07 16.75
CA THR A 38 -15.54 -25.21 17.94
C THR A 38 -15.73 -23.74 17.59
N PHE A 39 -15.87 -23.41 16.30
CA PHE A 39 -16.04 -22.07 15.79
C PHE A 39 -16.98 -21.99 14.58
N SER A 40 -17.62 -20.83 14.40
CA SER A 40 -18.56 -20.54 13.33
C SER A 40 -18.46 -19.09 12.84
N THR A 41 -19.04 -18.82 11.66
CA THR A 41 -19.05 -17.48 11.04
C THR A 41 -19.82 -16.48 11.91
N VAL A 42 -19.29 -15.26 12.06
CA VAL A 42 -20.05 -14.12 12.60
C VAL A 42 -20.80 -13.47 11.46
N GLU A 43 -22.13 -13.47 11.50
CA GLU A 43 -22.93 -12.86 10.45
C GLU A 43 -22.73 -11.34 10.40
N ILE A 44 -22.91 -10.75 9.22
CA ILE A 44 -22.63 -9.32 8.97
C ILE A 44 -23.38 -8.42 9.97
N ASN A 45 -24.68 -8.64 10.15
CA ASN A 45 -25.50 -7.82 11.07
C ASN A 45 -25.09 -7.99 12.53
N GLU A 46 -24.67 -9.22 12.89
CA GLU A 46 -24.19 -9.52 14.23
C GLU A 46 -22.83 -8.88 14.50
N ALA A 47 -21.92 -8.89 13.52
CA ALA A 47 -20.64 -8.21 13.57
C ALA A 47 -20.81 -6.70 13.78
N LEU A 48 -21.70 -6.06 13.01
CA LEU A 48 -22.00 -4.64 13.16
C LEU A 48 -22.56 -4.32 14.55
N SER A 49 -23.52 -5.11 15.03
CA SER A 49 -24.10 -4.96 16.37
C SER A 49 -23.06 -5.13 17.48
N PHE A 50 -22.17 -6.12 17.35
CA PHE A 50 -21.08 -6.36 18.30
C PHE A 50 -20.14 -5.15 18.41
N ILE A 51 -19.74 -4.58 17.26
CA ILE A 51 -18.85 -3.43 17.20
C ILE A 51 -19.50 -2.16 17.74
N GLU A 52 -20.76 -1.90 17.42
CA GLU A 52 -21.51 -0.76 17.99
C GLU A 52 -21.57 -0.86 19.51
N ASN A 53 -21.94 -2.02 20.06
CA ASN A 53 -21.98 -2.24 21.51
C ASN A 53 -20.61 -2.06 22.19
N LYS A 54 -19.53 -2.46 21.52
CA LYS A 54 -18.16 -2.27 22.03
C LYS A 54 -17.72 -0.79 21.99
N LYS A 55 -18.10 -0.02 20.97
CA LYS A 55 -17.88 1.44 20.96
C LYS A 55 -18.56 2.12 22.15
N TYR A 56 -19.82 1.79 22.43
CA TYR A 56 -20.55 2.41 23.54
C TYR A 56 -19.95 2.10 24.93
N SER A 57 -19.26 0.96 25.08
CA SER A 57 -18.61 0.60 26.34
C SER A 57 -17.22 1.23 26.52
N SER A 58 -16.47 1.50 25.43
CA SER A 58 -15.18 2.21 25.50
C SER A 58 -15.32 3.72 25.70
N TYR A 59 -16.39 4.35 25.20
CA TYR A 59 -16.65 5.79 25.39
C TYR A 59 -16.80 6.24 26.87
N LYS A 60 -17.06 5.31 27.79
CA LYS A 60 -17.12 5.62 29.24
C LYS A 60 -15.74 5.61 29.93
N ALA A 61 -14.67 5.24 29.23
CA ALA A 61 -13.34 5.09 29.79
C ALA A 61 -12.35 6.15 29.24
N ARG A 62 -12.40 7.37 29.81
CA ARG A 62 -11.41 8.49 29.75
C ARG A 62 -10.96 9.02 28.37
N GLU A 63 -10.68 10.33 28.33
CA GLU A 63 -10.23 11.18 27.21
C GLU A 63 -8.89 10.80 26.53
N SER A 64 -8.43 9.56 26.61
CA SER A 64 -7.30 9.11 25.78
C SER A 64 -7.82 8.81 24.36
N GLU A 65 -7.10 9.29 23.34
CA GLU A 65 -7.39 9.02 21.93
C GLU A 65 -7.69 7.52 21.70
N SER A 66 -8.86 7.22 21.11
CA SER A 66 -9.27 5.85 20.82
C SER A 66 -8.27 5.17 19.90
N PHE A 67 -7.85 3.94 20.22
CA PHE A 67 -6.96 3.15 19.36
C PHE A 67 -7.53 2.97 17.95
N ILE A 68 -8.85 2.76 17.84
CA ILE A 68 -9.57 2.69 16.57
C ILE A 68 -10.22 4.05 16.30
N ASN A 69 -9.75 4.73 15.26
CA ASN A 69 -10.20 6.05 14.85
C ASN A 69 -11.48 5.99 14.02
N SER A 70 -11.57 5.02 13.10
CA SER A 70 -12.76 4.86 12.26
C SER A 70 -12.94 3.41 11.81
N ILE A 71 -14.18 3.03 11.50
CA ILE A 71 -14.53 1.69 11.01
C ILE A 71 -15.31 1.87 9.71
N SER A 72 -14.87 1.19 8.64
CA SER A 72 -15.61 1.16 7.38
C SER A 72 -16.59 -0.01 7.39
N THR A 73 -17.86 0.29 7.62
CA THR A 73 -18.94 -0.73 7.63
C THR A 73 -19.38 -1.14 6.22
N GLN A 74 -19.10 -0.31 5.21
CA GLN A 74 -19.48 -0.57 3.82
C GLN A 74 -18.57 -1.59 3.12
N ASN A 75 -17.35 -1.79 3.61
CA ASN A 75 -16.34 -2.65 3.00
C ASN A 75 -16.08 -3.93 3.83
N LEU A 76 -17.07 -4.37 4.60
CA LEU A 76 -17.02 -5.62 5.35
C LEU A 76 -16.96 -6.81 4.39
N LYS A 77 -16.09 -7.78 4.69
CA LYS A 77 -15.93 -9.00 3.90
C LYS A 77 -15.93 -10.24 4.78
N GLN A 78 -16.21 -11.39 4.18
CA GLN A 78 -16.04 -12.69 4.80
C GLN A 78 -15.05 -13.50 3.96
N GLU A 79 -13.97 -13.96 4.57
CA GLU A 79 -12.93 -14.77 3.92
C GLU A 79 -13.02 -16.22 4.40
N ASN A 80 -12.82 -17.19 3.49
CA ASN A 80 -12.93 -18.61 3.83
C ASN A 80 -11.82 -19.04 4.79
N ILE A 81 -12.14 -19.86 5.79
CA ILE A 81 -11.15 -20.52 6.63
C ILE A 81 -10.88 -21.91 6.05
N THR A 82 -9.61 -22.19 5.71
CA THR A 82 -9.18 -23.46 5.11
C THR A 82 -9.68 -24.66 5.91
N ASN A 83 -10.15 -25.70 5.21
CA ASN A 83 -10.70 -26.95 5.77
C ASN A 83 -11.95 -26.78 6.65
N THR A 84 -12.70 -25.68 6.50
CA THR A 84 -13.97 -25.48 7.22
C THR A 84 -15.00 -24.79 6.34
N GLU A 85 -16.27 -24.86 6.74
CA GLU A 85 -17.35 -24.05 6.13
C GLU A 85 -17.44 -22.65 6.76
N ALA A 86 -16.80 -22.45 7.91
CA ALA A 86 -16.77 -21.18 8.60
C ALA A 86 -15.96 -20.14 7.81
N LYS A 87 -16.38 -18.88 7.93
CA LYS A 87 -15.71 -17.74 7.33
C LYS A 87 -15.27 -16.76 8.41
N LEU A 88 -14.12 -16.15 8.20
CA LEU A 88 -13.60 -15.07 9.02
C LEU A 88 -14.23 -13.75 8.56
N THR A 89 -14.96 -13.08 9.47
CA THR A 89 -15.59 -11.80 9.17
C THR A 89 -14.59 -10.67 9.42
N LEU A 90 -14.32 -9.87 8.38
CA LEU A 90 -13.29 -8.84 8.39
C LEU A 90 -13.90 -7.45 8.16
N LEU A 91 -13.59 -6.52 9.06
CA LEU A 91 -14.02 -5.12 8.98
C LEU A 91 -12.80 -4.22 8.83
N PRO A 92 -12.65 -3.50 7.72
CA PRO A 92 -11.57 -2.54 7.57
C PRO A 92 -11.68 -1.40 8.60
N VAL A 93 -10.56 -1.04 9.23
CA VAL A 93 -10.50 0.02 10.25
C VAL A 93 -9.30 0.93 10.05
N LYS A 94 -9.42 2.18 10.51
CA LYS A 94 -8.27 3.04 10.73
C LYS A 94 -7.95 3.02 12.22
N THR A 95 -6.70 2.76 12.57
CA THR A 95 -6.21 2.83 13.94
C THR A 95 -5.41 4.11 14.15
N LYS A 96 -4.81 4.29 15.33
CA LYS A 96 -3.80 5.31 15.58
C LYS A 96 -2.55 5.15 14.70
N PHE A 97 -2.36 3.96 14.11
CA PHE A 97 -1.29 3.65 13.16
C PHE A 97 -1.83 3.83 11.72
N ASP A 98 -1.84 5.06 11.22
CA ASP A 98 -2.41 5.41 9.92
C ASP A 98 -1.66 4.80 8.72
N GLU A 99 -0.40 4.42 8.93
CA GLU A 99 0.45 3.72 7.95
C GLU A 99 0.13 2.22 7.83
N PHE A 100 -0.57 1.64 8.81
CA PHE A 100 -0.85 0.21 8.83
C PHE A 100 -2.17 -0.11 8.13
N TYR A 101 -2.14 -1.15 7.31
CA TYR A 101 -3.34 -1.74 6.76
C TYR A 101 -4.06 -2.54 7.85
N SER A 102 -5.15 -1.98 8.39
CA SER A 102 -5.76 -2.51 9.61
C SER A 102 -7.17 -3.05 9.37
N ARG A 103 -7.48 -4.21 9.98
CA ARG A 103 -8.80 -4.85 9.96
C ARG A 103 -9.15 -5.42 11.32
N ILE A 104 -10.42 -5.36 11.71
CA ILE A 104 -10.95 -6.19 12.79
C ILE A 104 -11.31 -7.55 12.18
N ALA A 105 -10.83 -8.63 12.78
CA ALA A 105 -11.25 -9.99 12.49
C ALA A 105 -12.18 -10.51 13.58
N LEU A 106 -13.32 -11.08 13.17
CA LEU A 106 -14.37 -11.60 14.04
C LEU A 106 -14.66 -13.07 13.70
N LEU A 107 -14.77 -13.89 14.74
CA LEU A 107 -15.15 -15.30 14.65
C LEU A 107 -15.94 -15.71 15.90
N LYS A 108 -16.96 -16.56 15.78
CA LYS A 108 -17.58 -17.18 16.96
C LYS A 108 -16.74 -18.36 17.39
N ILE A 109 -16.34 -18.40 18.65
CA ILE A 109 -15.63 -19.54 19.24
C ILE A 109 -16.38 -19.94 20.51
N LYS A 110 -16.89 -21.18 20.54
CA LYS A 110 -17.78 -21.68 21.61
C LYS A 110 -18.96 -20.73 21.87
N ASP A 111 -19.66 -20.36 20.80
CA ASP A 111 -20.81 -19.42 20.76
C ASP A 111 -20.54 -17.98 21.26
N SER A 112 -19.29 -17.64 21.58
CA SER A 112 -18.87 -16.28 21.90
C SER A 112 -18.18 -15.64 20.71
N ILE A 113 -18.62 -14.45 20.32
CA ILE A 113 -17.87 -13.62 19.35
C ILE A 113 -16.52 -13.26 19.97
N LYS A 114 -15.44 -13.59 19.25
CA LYS A 114 -14.08 -13.16 19.52
C LYS A 114 -13.67 -12.13 18.48
N SER A 115 -12.82 -11.19 18.89
CA SER A 115 -12.40 -10.07 18.04
C SER A 115 -10.94 -9.74 18.26
N VAL A 116 -10.21 -9.52 17.18
CA VAL A 116 -8.86 -8.95 17.19
C VAL A 116 -8.70 -7.89 16.11
N VAL A 117 -7.78 -6.96 16.32
CA VAL A 117 -7.33 -6.01 15.31
C VAL A 117 -6.02 -6.52 14.73
N ILE A 118 -6.02 -6.79 13.43
CA ILE A 118 -4.87 -7.18 12.64
C ILE A 118 -4.38 -5.91 11.93
N ASN A 119 -3.17 -5.46 12.25
CA ASN A 119 -2.49 -4.35 11.60
C ASN A 119 -1.37 -4.95 10.74
N ILE A 120 -1.38 -4.68 9.44
CA ILE A 120 -0.43 -5.22 8.48
C ILE A 120 0.45 -4.07 7.99
N ASN A 121 1.76 -4.18 8.23
CA ASN A 121 2.76 -3.27 7.70
C ASN A 121 3.62 -4.01 6.66
N PRO A 122 3.31 -3.91 5.36
CA PRO A 122 4.16 -4.53 4.34
C PRO A 122 5.56 -3.92 4.38
N HIS A 123 6.60 -4.74 4.26
CA HIS A 123 7.97 -4.24 4.11
C HIS A 123 8.13 -3.65 2.70
N LEU A 124 7.89 -2.34 2.62
CA LEU A 124 7.72 -1.62 1.36
C LEU A 124 8.97 -1.57 0.47
N ASN A 125 10.13 -2.00 0.97
CA ASN A 125 11.39 -2.02 0.22
C ASN A 125 11.81 -3.41 -0.30
N LEU A 126 11.08 -4.48 0.04
CA LEU A 126 11.40 -5.84 -0.40
C LEU A 126 10.46 -6.27 -1.53
N ARG A 127 11.02 -6.70 -2.66
CA ARG A 127 10.28 -7.40 -3.74
C ARG A 127 10.42 -8.90 -3.51
N THR A 128 9.34 -9.50 -3.06
CA THR A 128 9.21 -10.94 -2.86
C THR A 128 7.96 -11.42 -3.59
N GLU A 129 7.95 -12.68 -4.02
CA GLU A 129 6.80 -13.28 -4.73
C GLU A 129 5.55 -13.30 -3.85
N HIS A 130 5.75 -13.52 -2.55
CA HIS A 130 4.71 -13.52 -1.53
C HIS A 130 4.90 -12.36 -0.55
N PHE A 131 3.94 -12.18 0.37
CA PHE A 131 3.97 -11.09 1.36
C PHE A 131 5.28 -11.07 2.16
N SER A 132 5.92 -9.90 2.22
CA SER A 132 6.96 -9.60 3.18
C SER A 132 6.54 -8.39 3.99
N GLY A 133 6.72 -8.44 5.30
CA GLY A 133 6.28 -7.39 6.18
C GLY A 133 6.10 -7.85 7.61
N GLN A 134 5.32 -7.07 8.34
CA GLN A 134 4.96 -7.34 9.71
C GLN A 134 3.45 -7.43 9.84
N ILE A 135 3.00 -8.33 10.69
CA ILE A 135 1.61 -8.42 11.10
C ILE A 135 1.58 -8.26 12.61
N LEU A 136 0.75 -7.34 13.09
CA LEU A 136 0.57 -6.99 14.48
C LEU A 136 -0.87 -7.25 14.90
N ILE A 137 -1.06 -8.12 15.89
CA ILE A 137 -2.37 -8.52 16.40
C ILE A 137 -2.55 -7.90 17.79
N SER A 138 -3.69 -7.24 17.97
CA SER A 138 -4.08 -6.56 19.21
C SER A 138 -5.56 -6.76 19.49
N ASP A 139 -6.02 -6.39 20.68
CA ASP A 139 -7.44 -6.26 20.97
C ASP A 139 -8.02 -4.95 20.40
N LEU A 140 -9.33 -4.72 20.59
CA LEU A 140 -10.01 -3.51 20.10
C LEU A 140 -9.52 -2.20 20.75
N ASN A 141 -8.82 -2.29 21.89
CA ASN A 141 -8.25 -1.16 22.60
C ASN A 141 -6.76 -0.95 22.27
N GLY A 142 -6.19 -1.78 21.39
CA GLY A 142 -4.78 -1.70 21.00
C GLY A 142 -3.83 -2.41 21.97
N ASN A 143 -4.34 -3.20 22.92
CA ASN A 143 -3.47 -4.03 23.75
C ASN A 143 -2.88 -5.14 22.87
N PHE A 144 -1.55 -5.21 22.83
CA PHE A 144 -0.84 -6.21 22.04
C PHE A 144 -1.18 -7.64 22.47
N ASN A 145 -1.33 -8.50 21.49
CA ASN A 145 -1.44 -9.94 21.65
C ASN A 145 -0.18 -10.64 21.09
N LYS A 146 0.04 -10.49 19.79
CA LYS A 146 1.09 -11.22 19.03
C LYS A 146 1.55 -10.41 17.83
N ALA A 147 2.78 -10.64 17.35
CA ALA A 147 3.23 -10.14 16.07
C ALA A 147 4.09 -11.14 15.30
N PHE A 148 4.23 -10.90 14.00
CA PHE A 148 5.00 -11.74 13.09
C PHE A 148 5.84 -10.89 12.16
N LYS A 149 7.08 -11.31 11.91
CA LYS A 149 7.89 -10.84 10.78
C LYS A 149 7.84 -11.92 9.70
N ILE A 150 7.40 -11.54 8.51
CA ILE A 150 7.20 -12.44 7.38
C ILE A 150 8.14 -12.00 6.25
N TYR A 151 8.81 -12.97 5.64
CA TYR A 151 9.67 -12.76 4.48
C TYR A 151 9.31 -13.76 3.39
N ASN A 152 8.95 -13.25 2.22
CA ASN A 152 8.50 -14.01 1.06
C ASN A 152 7.47 -15.10 1.41
N GLY A 153 6.45 -14.73 2.19
CA GLY A 153 5.37 -15.61 2.62
C GLY A 153 5.68 -16.40 3.88
N SER A 154 6.95 -16.60 4.24
CA SER A 154 7.34 -17.42 5.40
C SER A 154 7.50 -16.58 6.66
N ILE A 155 6.92 -17.05 7.76
CA ILE A 155 7.12 -16.45 9.08
C ILE A 155 8.56 -16.73 9.53
N ILE A 156 9.37 -15.68 9.67
CA ILE A 156 10.76 -15.77 10.11
C ILE A 156 10.94 -15.44 11.59
N ARG A 157 10.02 -14.66 12.17
CA ARG A 157 10.00 -14.31 13.60
C ARG A 157 8.57 -14.19 14.11
N ALA A 158 8.34 -14.58 15.36
CA ALA A 158 7.09 -14.36 16.07
C ALA A 158 7.37 -13.67 17.42
N TYR A 159 6.48 -12.80 17.85
CA TYR A 159 6.63 -12.02 19.09
C TYR A 159 5.41 -12.23 19.97
N ASN A 160 5.64 -12.56 21.24
CA ASN A 160 4.57 -12.74 22.24
C ASN A 160 4.78 -11.77 23.42
N LYS A 161 3.70 -11.49 24.16
CA LYS A 161 3.78 -10.69 25.39
C LYS A 161 4.66 -11.40 26.43
N SER A 162 5.61 -10.68 27.02
CA SER A 162 6.47 -11.27 28.05
C SER A 162 5.66 -11.63 29.31
N LYS A 163 5.88 -12.85 29.85
CA LYS A 163 5.30 -13.31 31.12
C LYS A 163 5.98 -12.69 32.35
N TYR A 164 7.14 -12.05 32.16
CA TYR A 164 7.84 -11.40 33.26
C TYR A 164 7.18 -10.05 33.56
N SER A 165 6.23 -10.04 34.49
CA SER A 165 5.77 -8.81 35.12
C SER A 165 6.85 -8.33 36.09
N ASN A 166 7.55 -7.25 35.78
CA ASN A 166 8.26 -6.49 36.80
C ASN A 166 8.01 -5.00 36.48
N LYS A 167 7.13 -4.34 37.25
CA LYS A 167 7.54 -3.56 38.43
C LYS A 167 8.97 -3.01 38.23
N SER A 168 9.02 -1.71 37.89
CA SER A 168 10.22 -0.88 37.73
C SER A 168 11.19 -1.27 36.60
N PHE A 169 10.74 -1.23 35.35
CA PHE A 169 11.63 -0.73 34.30
C PHE A 169 11.19 0.69 33.98
N ARG A 170 11.93 1.67 34.51
CA ARG A 170 11.97 2.99 33.86
C ARG A 170 12.44 2.71 32.44
N SER A 171 11.68 3.19 31.46
CA SER A 171 12.11 3.42 30.08
C SER A 171 13.63 3.37 29.96
N SER A 172 14.19 2.23 29.54
CA SER A 172 15.60 2.24 29.17
C SER A 172 15.68 3.20 27.99
N PRO A 173 16.48 4.28 28.07
CA PRO A 173 16.66 5.20 26.96
C PRO A 173 17.31 4.54 25.76
N ASP A 174 17.85 3.32 25.94
CA ASP A 174 18.62 2.65 24.92
C ASP A 174 17.76 2.31 23.70
N GLY A 175 18.19 2.83 22.55
CA GLY A 175 17.74 2.42 21.21
C GLY A 175 18.05 0.96 20.86
N ASP A 176 18.54 0.16 21.81
CA ASP A 176 18.92 -1.24 21.66
C ASP A 176 17.87 -2.23 22.21
N ALA A 177 16.64 -1.80 22.49
CA ALA A 177 15.56 -2.78 22.60
C ALA A 177 15.52 -3.59 21.29
N GLU A 178 15.87 -4.87 21.36
CA GLU A 178 16.11 -5.77 20.20
C GLU A 178 14.94 -5.74 19.18
N CYS A 179 13.74 -5.52 19.70
CA CYS A 179 12.50 -5.30 18.96
C CYS A 179 12.52 -4.04 18.06
N ARG A 180 13.14 -2.92 18.47
CA ARG A 180 13.20 -1.65 17.70
C ARG A 180 14.07 -1.77 16.43
N LYS A 181 15.29 -2.27 16.60
CA LYS A 181 16.29 -2.47 15.53
C LYS A 181 15.75 -3.34 14.39
N GLU A 182 14.91 -4.31 14.73
CA GLU A 182 14.39 -5.32 13.81
C GLU A 182 13.00 -5.01 13.26
N CYS A 183 12.24 -4.16 13.95
CA CYS A 183 10.99 -3.63 13.42
C CYS A 183 11.21 -2.47 12.44
N GLY A 184 12.42 -1.91 12.37
CA GLY A 184 12.77 -0.78 11.49
C GLY A 184 12.28 0.56 12.04
N HIS A 185 12.07 0.62 13.35
CA HIS A 185 11.48 1.76 14.05
C HIS A 185 12.46 2.19 15.15
N ASP A 186 12.78 3.48 15.23
CA ASP A 186 13.64 4.01 16.29
C ASP A 186 12.86 4.29 17.59
N SER A 187 13.55 4.81 18.60
CA SER A 187 12.95 5.19 19.89
C SER A 187 11.95 6.35 19.79
N GLU A 188 11.98 7.13 18.71
CA GLU A 188 11.10 8.26 18.46
C GLU A 188 9.88 7.87 17.63
N ASP A 189 9.91 6.68 17.02
CA ASP A 189 8.79 6.12 16.28
C ASP A 189 7.61 5.83 17.21
N LYS A 190 6.67 6.78 17.25
CA LYS A 190 5.43 6.70 18.01
C LYS A 190 4.54 5.50 17.60
N TYR A 191 4.84 4.83 16.49
CA TYR A 191 4.11 3.69 15.97
C TYR A 191 4.73 2.34 16.33
N CYS A 192 5.92 2.34 16.93
CA CYS A 192 6.58 1.13 17.36
C CYS A 192 5.88 0.52 18.58
N ILE A 193 5.25 -0.64 18.42
CA ILE A 193 4.64 -1.37 19.55
C ILE A 193 5.66 -1.74 20.64
N CYS A 194 6.95 -1.84 20.28
CA CYS A 194 8.06 -2.10 21.20
C CYS A 194 8.36 -0.92 22.13
N ASN A 195 7.82 0.28 21.87
CA ASN A 195 8.03 1.45 22.72
C ASN A 195 7.15 1.42 23.99
N ASP A 196 6.02 0.70 23.94
CA ASP A 196 5.05 0.66 25.04
C ASP A 196 5.12 -0.64 25.88
N GLN A 197 5.83 -1.70 25.44
CA GLN A 197 5.84 -2.99 26.15
C GLN A 197 7.02 -3.93 25.81
N LEU A 198 7.37 -4.79 26.78
CA LEU A 198 8.37 -5.84 26.63
C LEU A 198 7.80 -7.05 25.89
N LEU A 199 8.43 -7.39 24.77
CA LEU A 199 8.07 -8.54 23.93
C LEU A 199 9.15 -9.62 24.03
N ASN A 200 8.71 -10.88 24.07
CA ASN A 200 9.60 -12.03 23.90
C ASN A 200 9.63 -12.38 22.42
N GLU A 201 10.82 -12.35 21.81
CA GLU A 201 11.03 -12.81 20.46
C GLU A 201 11.21 -14.34 20.41
N ILE A 202 10.62 -14.95 19.39
CA ILE A 202 10.84 -16.34 19.02
C ILE A 202 11.31 -16.34 17.55
N VAL A 203 12.59 -16.69 17.34
CA VAL A 203 13.14 -16.92 16.00
C VAL A 203 12.58 -18.25 15.49
N VAL A 204 11.96 -18.22 14.30
CA VAL A 204 11.39 -19.42 13.68
C VAL A 204 12.45 -20.03 12.76
N SER A 205 13.25 -20.94 13.29
CA SER A 205 14.24 -21.69 12.50
C SER A 205 13.51 -22.73 11.64
N SER A 206 13.45 -22.48 10.34
CA SER A 206 12.84 -23.32 9.30
C SER A 206 11.36 -23.68 9.52
N SER A 207 10.46 -22.81 9.06
CA SER A 207 9.07 -23.20 8.82
C SER A 207 8.65 -22.75 7.42
N ASN A 208 8.06 -23.65 6.64
CA ASN A 208 7.31 -23.31 5.43
C ASN A 208 5.87 -22.84 5.79
N VAL A 209 5.66 -22.37 7.02
CA VAL A 209 4.35 -21.92 7.47
C VAL A 209 4.11 -20.55 6.84
N ASN A 210 3.29 -20.55 5.81
CA ASN A 210 2.94 -19.37 5.03
C ASN A 210 1.54 -18.82 5.37
N TYR A 211 0.99 -19.18 6.54
CA TYR A 211 -0.35 -18.80 6.97
C TYR A 211 -0.40 -18.56 8.48
N LEU A 212 -1.36 -17.73 8.92
CA LEU A 212 -1.68 -17.54 10.33
C LEU A 212 -2.80 -18.50 10.73
N THR A 213 -2.69 -19.11 11.91
CA THR A 213 -3.72 -20.01 12.44
C THR A 213 -4.78 -19.25 13.22
N ILE A 214 -5.95 -19.88 13.46
CA ILE A 214 -6.98 -19.34 14.36
C ILE A 214 -6.44 -19.19 15.79
N ALA A 215 -5.54 -20.09 16.21
CA ALA A 215 -4.88 -20.01 17.51
C ALA A 215 -3.95 -18.78 17.61
N ASP A 216 -3.27 -18.42 16.51
CA ASP A 216 -2.45 -17.20 16.45
C ASP A 216 -3.30 -15.92 16.60
N LEU A 217 -4.53 -15.94 16.09
CA LEU A 217 -5.43 -14.79 16.18
C LEU A 217 -6.07 -14.65 17.57
N TYR A 218 -6.58 -15.75 18.15
CA TYR A 218 -7.51 -15.66 19.30
C TYR A 218 -7.00 -16.25 20.61
N ASP A 219 -5.75 -16.71 20.68
CA ASP A 219 -5.14 -17.32 21.87
C ASP A 219 -6.07 -18.37 22.52
N THR A 220 -6.57 -19.29 21.68
CA THR A 220 -7.47 -20.36 22.10
C THR A 220 -6.68 -21.40 22.88
N GLY A 221 -6.40 -21.12 24.14
CA GLY A 221 -5.58 -21.92 25.06
C GLY A 221 -5.58 -23.42 24.77
N GLY A 222 -4.55 -23.87 24.06
CA GLY A 222 -4.14 -25.26 24.00
C GLY A 222 -3.40 -25.56 25.30
N GLY A 223 -4.13 -26.17 26.24
CA GLY A 223 -3.57 -26.66 27.49
C GLY A 223 -2.46 -27.68 27.25
N GLU A 224 -1.61 -27.78 28.26
CA GLU A 224 -0.60 -28.79 28.48
C GLU A 224 -1.07 -30.20 28.07
N ASN A 225 -0.20 -30.93 27.35
CA ASN A 225 -0.33 -32.35 26.99
C ASN A 225 -1.38 -32.73 25.92
N SER A 226 -1.05 -32.53 24.64
CA SER A 226 -1.53 -33.39 23.57
C SER A 226 -0.39 -33.74 22.60
N ASN A 227 0.25 -34.88 22.90
CA ASN A 227 1.16 -35.61 22.02
C ASN A 227 0.36 -36.24 20.86
N SER A 228 -0.04 -35.46 19.87
CA SER A 228 -0.32 -35.96 18.51
C SER A 228 -0.49 -34.78 17.56
N GLY A 229 0.53 -34.56 16.72
CA GLY A 229 0.59 -33.45 15.77
C GLY A 229 1.45 -32.29 16.26
N CYS A 230 2.67 -32.55 16.76
CA CYS A 230 3.61 -31.44 16.88
C CYS A 230 4.05 -31.07 15.46
N GLU A 231 4.27 -29.80 15.17
CA GLU A 231 5.28 -29.48 14.15
C GLU A 231 6.51 -28.88 14.83
N VAL A 232 7.12 -29.79 15.60
CA VAL A 232 8.52 -29.94 16.02
C VAL A 232 9.06 -28.99 17.09
N GLY A 233 9.31 -29.56 18.27
CA GLY A 233 10.30 -29.03 19.20
C GLY A 233 11.70 -29.14 18.60
N CYS A 234 12.43 -28.04 18.59
CA CYS A 234 13.87 -28.08 18.37
C CYS A 234 14.56 -27.42 19.56
N ASN A 235 15.38 -28.24 20.20
CA ASN A 235 16.14 -27.92 21.40
C ASN A 235 17.07 -26.72 21.23
N SER A 236 17.20 -25.96 22.32
CA SER A 236 18.22 -24.95 22.66
C SER A 236 19.60 -25.11 21.99
N TRP A 237 20.13 -24.05 21.36
CA TRP A 237 21.58 -23.78 21.22
C TRP A 237 21.88 -22.26 21.31
N SER A 238 22.98 -21.90 21.98
CA SER A 238 23.51 -20.54 22.24
C SER A 238 24.76 -20.28 21.39
N TYR A 239 24.94 -19.07 20.83
CA TYR A 239 26.18 -18.37 20.37
C TYR A 239 25.69 -16.98 19.84
N GLY A 240 26.33 -15.81 19.97
CA GLY A 240 27.74 -15.41 20.04
C GLY A 240 27.91 -14.19 19.08
N GLY A 241 28.52 -13.08 19.54
CA GLY A 241 28.41 -11.74 18.92
C GLY A 241 29.35 -11.34 17.76
N GLY A 242 29.37 -10.02 17.48
CA GLY A 242 30.28 -9.26 16.59
C GLY A 242 29.49 -8.41 15.56
N SER A 243 29.38 -7.08 15.62
CA SER A 243 30.35 -5.95 15.62
C SER A 243 30.80 -5.48 14.22
N SER A 244 30.80 -4.14 14.06
CA SER A 244 31.56 -3.27 13.13
C SER A 244 30.84 -2.81 11.85
N SER A 245 30.93 -1.58 11.32
CA SER A 245 31.30 -0.21 11.74
C SER A 245 31.36 0.65 10.45
N ASN A 246 30.81 1.88 10.49
CA ASN A 246 31.28 3.14 9.85
C ASN A 246 31.38 3.24 8.29
N ASN A 247 31.30 4.40 7.62
CA ASN A 247 31.10 5.83 7.94
C ASN A 247 30.91 6.63 6.63
N ASN A 248 30.12 7.73 6.71
CA ASN A 248 30.35 9.10 6.16
C ASN A 248 30.56 9.30 4.62
N ASN A 249 30.19 10.42 3.96
CA ASN A 249 30.19 11.84 4.35
C ASN A 249 29.37 12.71 3.37
N ASP A 250 28.92 13.86 3.89
CA ASP A 250 28.27 15.02 3.26
C ASP A 250 29.04 15.68 2.09
N GLN A 251 28.29 16.37 1.22
CA GLN A 251 28.66 17.70 0.72
C GLN A 251 27.42 18.60 0.57
N ASN A 252 27.51 19.81 1.15
CA ASN A 252 26.57 20.92 1.04
C ASN A 252 26.95 21.83 -0.13
N ASP A 253 25.96 22.28 -0.89
CA ASP A 253 26.05 23.46 -1.76
C ASP A 253 24.90 24.41 -1.43
N ASP A 254 25.26 25.56 -0.86
CA ASP A 254 24.42 26.74 -0.62
C ASP A 254 23.93 27.31 -1.96
N ASP A 255 22.61 27.42 -2.11
CA ASP A 255 22.01 28.24 -3.15
C ASP A 255 20.89 29.09 -2.55
N ASN A 256 21.04 30.39 -2.79
CA ASN A 256 20.27 31.50 -2.23
C ASN A 256 18.77 31.33 -2.55
N GLN A 257 17.96 30.95 -1.55
CA GLN A 257 16.51 30.86 -1.67
C GLN A 257 15.91 32.27 -1.77
N ASN A 258 15.48 32.65 -2.98
CA ASN A 258 14.47 33.69 -3.13
C ASN A 258 13.10 33.03 -2.88
N ASP A 259 12.52 33.43 -1.75
CA ASP A 259 11.35 32.86 -1.08
C ASP A 259 10.02 33.23 -1.79
N ASP A 260 9.94 32.99 -3.11
CA ASP A 260 8.69 33.15 -3.86
C ASP A 260 7.74 32.02 -3.44
N ASN A 261 6.68 32.36 -2.68
CA ASN A 261 5.63 31.43 -2.28
C ASN A 261 5.13 30.66 -3.52
N PRO A 262 5.09 29.31 -3.48
CA PRO A 262 4.54 28.46 -4.55
C PRO A 262 3.24 28.99 -5.16
N CYS A 263 2.38 29.60 -4.33
CA CYS A 263 1.11 30.20 -4.71
C CYS A 263 1.24 31.43 -5.64
N ASP A 264 2.31 32.21 -5.56
CA ASP A 264 2.50 33.37 -6.45
C ASP A 264 2.95 32.95 -7.83
N ARG A 265 3.74 31.87 -7.90
CA ARG A 265 4.10 31.21 -9.17
C ARG A 265 2.87 30.65 -9.86
N VAL A 266 1.93 30.11 -9.10
CA VAL A 266 0.64 29.63 -9.59
C VAL A 266 -0.19 30.75 -10.20
N LYS A 267 -0.34 31.89 -9.52
CA LYS A 267 -1.05 33.07 -10.05
C LYS A 267 -0.42 33.59 -11.36
N LYS A 268 0.90 33.50 -11.51
CA LYS A 268 1.61 33.84 -12.77
C LYS A 268 1.23 32.89 -13.92
N LEU A 269 1.00 31.60 -13.64
CA LEU A 269 0.53 30.64 -14.66
C LEU A 269 -0.92 30.89 -15.07
N GLU A 270 -1.79 31.23 -14.09
CA GLU A 270 -3.20 31.55 -14.33
C GLU A 270 -3.41 32.79 -15.18
N THR A 271 -2.44 33.68 -15.31
CA THR A 271 -2.56 34.91 -16.09
C THR A 271 -1.83 34.84 -17.44
N ASN A 272 -1.01 33.81 -17.67
CA ASN A 272 -0.23 33.66 -18.90
C ASN A 272 -1.10 33.10 -20.05
N SER A 273 -1.55 33.97 -20.94
CA SER A 273 -2.40 33.60 -22.08
C SER A 273 -1.74 32.60 -23.04
N LYS A 274 -0.45 32.77 -23.33
CA LYS A 274 0.31 31.86 -24.22
C LYS A 274 0.46 30.46 -23.61
N PHE A 275 0.70 30.38 -22.31
CA PHE A 275 0.75 29.10 -21.60
C PHE A 275 -0.59 28.37 -21.69
N LYS A 276 -1.71 29.06 -21.43
CA LYS A 276 -3.05 28.48 -21.56
C LYS A 276 -3.38 28.03 -22.98
N GLU A 277 -2.97 28.80 -23.98
CA GLU A 277 -3.12 28.42 -25.39
C GLU A 277 -2.42 27.09 -25.67
N LYS A 278 -1.19 26.92 -25.18
CA LYS A 278 -0.44 25.67 -25.33
C LYS A 278 -1.04 24.50 -24.56
N LEU A 279 -1.60 24.72 -23.38
CA LEU A 279 -2.34 23.66 -22.67
C LEU A 279 -3.62 23.23 -23.41
N LYS A 280 -4.32 24.16 -24.08
CA LYS A 280 -5.47 23.83 -24.93
C LYS A 280 -5.06 23.04 -26.17
N GLU A 281 -3.92 23.37 -26.77
CA GLU A 281 -3.32 22.62 -27.87
C GLU A 281 -2.98 21.18 -27.43
N LEU A 282 -2.32 21.02 -26.28
CA LEU A 282 -2.05 19.70 -25.71
C LEU A 282 -3.33 18.93 -25.37
N LYS A 283 -4.37 19.61 -24.86
CA LYS A 283 -5.69 18.98 -24.64
C LYS A 283 -6.28 18.40 -25.91
N ALA A 284 -6.16 19.11 -27.04
CA ALA A 284 -6.62 18.60 -28.33
C ALA A 284 -5.75 17.41 -28.80
N ASN A 285 -4.50 17.33 -28.35
CA ASN A 285 -3.58 16.25 -28.69
C ASN A 285 -3.73 14.99 -27.82
N THR A 286 -4.50 15.00 -26.72
CA THR A 286 -4.65 13.81 -25.86
C THR A 286 -5.37 12.65 -26.55
N SER A 287 -5.98 12.87 -27.72
CA SER A 287 -6.61 11.83 -28.54
C SER A 287 -5.70 11.25 -29.62
N LYS A 288 -4.45 11.72 -29.72
CA LYS A 288 -3.45 11.16 -30.65
C LYS A 288 -2.97 9.78 -30.16
N ASP A 289 -2.33 9.04 -31.05
CA ASP A 289 -1.70 7.75 -30.77
C ASP A 289 -0.22 7.87 -30.37
N TYR A 290 0.27 9.10 -30.15
CA TYR A 290 1.58 9.41 -29.56
C TYR A 290 1.47 10.56 -28.55
N GLU A 291 2.37 10.59 -27.57
CA GLU A 291 2.50 11.74 -26.67
C GLU A 291 3.12 12.94 -27.39
N SER A 292 2.69 14.15 -27.02
CA SER A 292 3.28 15.40 -27.53
C SER A 292 3.48 16.38 -26.39
N GLY A 293 4.37 17.33 -26.58
CA GLY A 293 4.72 18.30 -25.57
C GLY A 293 5.39 19.55 -26.11
N PHE A 294 5.74 20.44 -25.19
CA PHE A 294 6.55 21.62 -25.48
C PHE A 294 7.64 21.79 -24.43
N LEU A 295 8.86 22.08 -24.88
CA LEU A 295 9.90 22.67 -24.03
C LEU A 295 9.65 24.17 -23.91
N ILE A 296 9.76 24.71 -22.70
CA ILE A 296 9.56 26.13 -22.39
C ILE A 296 10.92 26.83 -22.38
N ASN A 297 11.04 27.95 -23.10
CA ASN A 297 12.26 28.76 -23.17
C ASN A 297 13.51 27.92 -23.53
N HIS A 298 13.41 27.14 -24.61
CA HIS A 298 14.47 26.28 -25.14
C HIS A 298 14.95 26.85 -26.48
N ASP A 299 16.27 26.90 -26.72
CA ASP A 299 16.88 27.41 -27.96
C ASP A 299 16.36 28.77 -28.44
N GLY A 300 16.13 29.69 -27.49
CA GLY A 300 15.59 31.03 -27.77
C GLY A 300 14.11 31.06 -28.17
N LYS A 301 13.43 29.91 -28.21
CA LYS A 301 11.98 29.81 -28.47
C LYS A 301 11.21 29.78 -27.15
N PRO A 302 10.08 30.51 -27.04
CA PRO A 302 9.22 30.43 -25.86
C PRO A 302 8.62 29.03 -25.65
N TYR A 303 8.27 28.34 -26.74
CA TYR A 303 7.77 26.98 -26.75
C TYR A 303 8.35 26.24 -27.96
N ASP A 304 9.02 25.12 -27.72
CA ASP A 304 9.57 24.24 -28.76
C ASP A 304 8.80 22.92 -28.76
N LEU A 305 8.22 22.54 -29.90
CA LEU A 305 7.36 21.35 -30.02
C LEU A 305 8.21 20.08 -29.91
N VAL A 306 7.72 19.10 -29.15
CA VAL A 306 8.27 17.75 -29.09
C VAL A 306 7.15 16.75 -29.33
N GLU A 307 7.38 15.78 -30.21
CA GLU A 307 6.42 14.73 -30.54
C GLU A 307 7.09 13.36 -30.35
N GLY A 308 6.35 12.43 -29.75
CA GLY A 308 6.72 11.02 -29.69
C GLY A 308 6.40 10.30 -30.99
N ASN A 309 6.75 9.01 -31.05
CA ASN A 309 6.42 8.20 -32.21
C ASN A 309 5.01 7.59 -32.09
N PRO A 310 4.28 7.42 -33.20
CA PRO A 310 2.99 6.72 -33.22
C PRO A 310 3.05 5.34 -32.55
N GLY A 311 2.09 5.08 -31.66
CA GLY A 311 2.00 3.85 -30.86
C GLY A 311 2.82 3.85 -29.57
N GLU A 312 3.60 4.90 -29.32
CA GLU A 312 4.41 5.03 -28.10
C GLU A 312 3.76 5.97 -27.09
N ASN A 313 3.87 5.62 -25.82
CA ASN A 313 3.35 6.39 -24.68
C ASN A 313 4.47 7.15 -23.95
N HIS A 314 5.41 7.72 -24.71
CA HIS A 314 6.46 8.56 -24.19
C HIS A 314 6.89 9.59 -25.25
N ILE A 315 7.51 10.67 -24.79
CA ILE A 315 8.29 11.59 -25.62
C ILE A 315 9.75 11.55 -25.20
N ASP A 316 10.64 11.67 -26.17
CA ASP A 316 12.05 11.94 -25.91
C ASP A 316 12.31 13.44 -26.12
N LEU A 317 12.65 14.12 -25.02
CA LEU A 317 12.85 15.56 -25.04
C LEU A 317 14.17 15.97 -25.74
N ASN A 318 15.13 15.04 -25.92
CA ASN A 318 16.39 15.26 -26.64
C ASN A 318 17.01 16.66 -26.48
N VAL A 319 17.12 17.12 -25.23
CA VAL A 319 17.43 18.51 -24.93
C VAL A 319 18.92 18.79 -25.10
N ILE A 320 19.25 19.83 -25.88
CA ILE A 320 20.63 20.31 -26.06
C ILE A 320 20.72 21.70 -25.42
N GLY A 321 21.12 21.72 -24.15
CA GLY A 321 21.25 22.97 -23.40
C GLY A 321 20.05 23.26 -22.51
N PRO A 322 20.02 24.46 -21.90
CA PRO A 322 19.19 24.65 -20.74
C PRO A 322 17.83 25.28 -21.09
N PHE A 323 16.79 24.89 -20.35
CA PHE A 323 15.40 25.23 -20.62
C PHE A 323 14.63 25.57 -19.33
N GLY A 324 13.48 26.22 -19.47
CA GLY A 324 12.66 26.74 -18.37
C GLY A 324 11.60 25.79 -17.83
N GLY A 325 11.34 24.67 -18.49
CA GLY A 325 10.27 23.74 -18.11
C GLY A 325 9.77 22.92 -19.29
N PHE A 326 8.90 21.95 -19.04
CA PHE A 326 8.29 21.17 -20.13
C PHE A 326 6.83 20.85 -19.82
N ILE A 327 6.02 20.74 -20.87
CA ILE A 327 4.63 20.35 -20.74
C ILE A 327 4.32 19.23 -21.72
N HIS A 328 3.54 18.23 -21.34
CA HIS A 328 3.25 17.11 -22.23
C HIS A 328 1.89 16.46 -21.99
N THR A 329 1.49 15.59 -22.91
CA THR A 329 0.25 14.81 -22.84
C THR A 329 0.48 13.40 -22.35
N HIS A 330 -0.48 12.85 -21.60
CA HIS A 330 -0.65 11.40 -21.47
C HIS A 330 -1.84 10.93 -22.30
N ILE A 331 -1.63 9.94 -23.17
CA ILE A 331 -2.60 9.50 -24.20
C ILE A 331 -3.20 8.12 -23.92
N PRO A 332 -4.40 7.79 -24.43
CA PRO A 332 -5.00 6.48 -24.24
C PRO A 332 -4.27 5.38 -25.06
N PRO A 333 -4.41 4.10 -24.69
CA PRO A 333 -5.09 3.59 -23.49
C PRO A 333 -4.17 3.48 -22.27
N LEU A 334 -2.88 3.82 -22.39
CA LEU A 334 -1.85 3.55 -21.38
C LEU A 334 -1.47 4.76 -20.54
N GLY A 335 -1.86 5.96 -20.95
CA GLY A 335 -1.54 7.22 -20.28
C GLY A 335 -2.15 7.28 -18.89
N ARG A 336 -1.39 7.76 -17.91
CA ARG A 336 -1.88 7.87 -16.53
C ARG A 336 -2.65 9.18 -16.33
N PRO A 337 -3.64 9.24 -15.44
CA PRO A 337 -4.36 10.49 -15.12
C PRO A 337 -3.52 11.47 -14.30
N ILE A 338 -2.24 11.22 -14.06
CA ILE A 338 -1.30 12.09 -13.33
C ILE A 338 0.11 11.78 -13.84
N PHE A 339 1.11 12.57 -13.44
CA PHE A 339 2.53 12.25 -13.59
C PHE A 339 2.83 10.77 -13.28
N SER A 340 3.64 10.15 -14.13
CA SER A 340 4.31 8.89 -13.88
C SER A 340 5.54 9.09 -13.00
N THR A 341 6.08 7.99 -12.46
CA THR A 341 7.34 8.02 -11.72
C THR A 341 8.51 8.40 -12.63
N ASN A 342 8.46 8.02 -13.91
CA ASN A 342 9.44 8.40 -14.92
C ASN A 342 9.46 9.91 -15.18
N ASP A 343 8.31 10.58 -15.15
CA ASP A 343 8.27 12.05 -15.27
C ASP A 343 8.99 12.73 -14.11
N ILE A 344 8.81 12.22 -12.88
CA ILE A 344 9.50 12.74 -11.70
C ILE A 344 11.02 12.53 -11.82
N LYS A 345 11.44 11.35 -12.28
CA LYS A 345 12.86 11.06 -12.54
C LYS A 345 13.43 11.99 -13.61
N ALA A 346 12.69 12.23 -14.70
CA ALA A 346 13.13 13.11 -15.77
C ALA A 346 13.44 14.53 -15.25
N ILE A 347 12.59 15.09 -14.38
CA ILE A 347 12.84 16.39 -13.75
C ILE A 347 14.19 16.38 -12.99
N TYR A 348 14.47 15.33 -12.23
CA TYR A 348 15.74 15.21 -11.50
C TYR A 348 16.93 14.98 -12.43
N ASP A 349 16.79 14.16 -13.45
CA ASP A 349 17.82 13.90 -14.45
C ASP A 349 18.22 15.19 -15.20
N PHE A 350 17.24 16.05 -15.53
CA PHE A 350 17.52 17.36 -16.13
C PHE A 350 18.18 18.31 -15.15
N TYR A 351 17.79 18.25 -13.89
CA TYR A 351 18.41 19.04 -12.83
C TYR A 351 19.91 18.69 -12.68
N ILE A 352 20.26 17.42 -12.49
CA ILE A 352 21.66 17.00 -12.28
C ILE A 352 22.54 17.18 -13.53
N LYS A 353 21.94 17.19 -14.73
CA LYS A 353 22.64 17.48 -16.00
C LYS A 353 22.83 18.98 -16.24
N GLY A 354 22.31 19.85 -15.37
CA GLY A 354 22.39 21.30 -15.53
C GLY A 354 21.52 21.86 -16.66
N PHE A 355 20.49 21.13 -17.09
CA PHE A 355 19.58 21.59 -18.15
C PHE A 355 18.43 22.45 -17.61
N ILE A 356 18.19 22.47 -16.30
CA ILE A 356 17.22 23.39 -15.71
C ILE A 356 17.88 24.77 -15.56
N ASN A 357 17.46 25.74 -16.40
CA ASN A 357 17.96 27.12 -16.40
C ASN A 357 17.88 27.77 -15.01
N ASN A 358 16.73 27.61 -14.35
CA ASN A 358 16.44 28.21 -13.06
C ASN A 358 15.32 27.41 -12.36
N SER A 359 15.67 26.75 -11.25
CA SER A 359 14.73 25.93 -10.46
C SER A 359 13.58 26.74 -9.87
N ASN A 360 13.78 28.03 -9.58
CA ASN A 360 12.76 28.93 -9.02
C ASN A 360 11.71 29.33 -10.06
N THR A 361 11.98 29.13 -11.34
CA THR A 361 11.00 29.34 -12.42
C THR A 361 10.60 28.06 -13.13
N PHE A 362 11.30 26.95 -12.87
CA PHE A 362 11.05 25.67 -13.50
C PHE A 362 9.64 25.14 -13.21
N LEU A 363 8.99 24.62 -14.25
CA LEU A 363 7.74 23.90 -14.10
C LEU A 363 7.68 22.71 -15.04
N SER A 364 6.91 21.71 -14.64
CA SER A 364 6.47 20.63 -15.52
C SER A 364 4.95 20.51 -15.45
N THR A 365 4.25 20.38 -16.58
CA THR A 365 2.79 20.21 -16.60
C THR A 365 2.37 19.03 -17.47
N ILE A 366 1.47 18.18 -16.97
CA ILE A 366 0.83 17.15 -17.78
C ILE A 366 -0.63 17.48 -18.05
N ILE A 367 -1.09 17.11 -19.25
CA ILE A 367 -2.50 17.05 -19.64
C ILE A 367 -2.83 15.59 -19.99
N ALA A 368 -3.65 14.92 -19.20
CA ALA A 368 -4.01 13.53 -19.46
C ALA A 368 -5.36 13.43 -20.17
N TYR A 369 -5.52 12.40 -21.00
CA TYR A 369 -6.79 12.10 -21.68
C TYR A 369 -7.98 11.88 -20.72
N HIS A 370 -7.70 11.64 -19.44
CA HIS A 370 -8.65 11.57 -18.33
C HIS A 370 -9.27 12.92 -17.94
N GLU A 371 -9.13 13.96 -18.78
CA GLU A 371 -9.55 15.34 -18.51
C GLU A 371 -8.92 15.94 -17.24
N THR A 372 -7.73 15.47 -16.89
CA THR A 372 -6.99 15.94 -15.72
C THR A 372 -5.74 16.69 -16.13
N SER A 373 -5.32 17.63 -15.29
CA SER A 373 -4.13 18.43 -15.51
C SER A 373 -3.41 18.71 -14.21
N TYR A 374 -2.09 18.52 -14.21
CA TYR A 374 -1.27 18.75 -13.03
C TYR A 374 0.02 19.45 -13.40
N THR A 375 0.47 20.34 -12.52
CA THR A 375 1.77 21.00 -12.62
C THR A 375 2.62 20.64 -11.40
N ILE A 376 3.88 20.32 -11.64
CA ILE A 376 4.91 20.21 -10.62
C ILE A 376 5.81 21.44 -10.69
N ILE A 377 6.13 21.97 -9.51
CA ILE A 377 7.14 23.01 -9.32
C ILE A 377 8.13 22.58 -8.25
N ILE A 378 9.36 23.06 -8.35
CA ILE A 378 10.37 22.92 -7.30
C ILE A 378 10.15 24.08 -6.30
N ASN A 379 9.72 23.75 -5.09
CA ASN A 379 9.46 24.73 -4.03
C ASN A 379 10.58 24.83 -3.00
N ASP A 380 11.40 23.79 -2.88
CA ASP A 380 12.56 23.77 -1.99
C ASP A 380 13.67 23.01 -2.69
N ILE A 381 14.65 23.74 -3.23
CA ILE A 381 15.72 23.17 -4.02
C ILE A 381 16.60 22.23 -3.20
N THR A 382 16.85 22.53 -1.92
CA THR A 382 17.69 21.72 -1.05
C THR A 382 17.04 20.36 -0.75
N LYS A 383 15.73 20.38 -0.46
CA LYS A 383 14.95 19.13 -0.32
C LYS A 383 14.87 18.36 -1.63
N PHE A 384 14.68 19.05 -2.76
CA PHE A 384 14.64 18.41 -4.07
C PHE A 384 15.95 17.72 -4.45
N LYS A 385 17.10 18.37 -4.21
CA LYS A 385 18.42 17.76 -4.38
C LYS A 385 18.56 16.47 -3.56
N SER A 386 18.23 16.55 -2.27
CA SER A 386 18.36 15.42 -1.35
C SER A 386 17.42 14.28 -1.72
N PHE A 387 16.14 14.59 -1.93
CA PHE A 387 15.14 13.62 -2.35
C PHE A 387 15.52 12.90 -3.64
N GLY A 388 15.98 13.64 -4.64
CA GLY A 388 16.36 13.07 -5.92
C GLY A 388 17.57 12.14 -5.83
N ARG A 389 18.59 12.49 -5.04
CA ARG A 389 19.73 11.61 -4.77
C ARG A 389 19.29 10.31 -4.08
N ASP A 390 18.36 10.41 -3.14
CA ASP A 390 17.97 9.27 -2.33
C ASP A 390 16.92 8.37 -3.01
N ASN A 391 16.16 8.90 -3.99
CA ASN A 391 15.01 8.22 -4.57
C ASN A 391 15.03 8.10 -6.11
N LEU A 392 15.69 9.01 -6.84
CA LEU A 392 15.53 9.15 -8.30
C LEU A 392 16.80 8.82 -9.11
N THR A 393 17.86 8.33 -8.48
CA THR A 393 19.03 7.78 -9.20
C THR A 393 18.67 6.46 -9.88
N ASP A 394 19.45 6.01 -10.86
CA ASP A 394 19.22 4.73 -11.55
C ASP A 394 19.18 3.54 -10.57
N THR A 395 19.96 3.61 -9.49
CA THR A 395 19.99 2.58 -8.43
C THR A 395 18.80 2.62 -7.49
N THR A 396 18.23 3.80 -7.20
CA THR A 396 17.16 3.98 -6.20
C THR A 396 15.77 4.09 -6.82
N PHE A 397 15.68 4.44 -8.11
CA PHE A 397 14.43 4.74 -8.81
C PHE A 397 13.43 3.59 -8.80
N THR A 398 13.94 2.35 -8.88
CA THR A 398 13.11 1.15 -8.81
C THR A 398 12.34 1.08 -7.49
N SER A 399 12.98 1.41 -6.36
CA SER A 399 12.33 1.44 -5.04
C SER A 399 11.28 2.55 -4.96
N PHE A 400 11.60 3.75 -5.42
CA PHE A 400 10.64 4.86 -5.51
C PHE A 400 9.41 4.49 -6.35
N SER A 401 9.62 3.86 -7.51
CA SER A 401 8.53 3.45 -8.37
C SER A 401 7.63 2.39 -7.73
N HIS A 402 8.17 1.50 -6.90
CA HIS A 402 7.33 0.54 -6.15
C HIS A 402 6.60 1.17 -5.00
N TYR A 403 7.24 2.09 -4.30
CA TYR A 403 6.61 2.82 -3.21
C TYR A 403 5.33 3.50 -3.71
N TYR A 404 5.42 4.20 -4.85
CA TYR A 404 4.26 4.76 -5.56
C TYR A 404 3.22 3.69 -5.93
N SER A 405 3.61 2.62 -6.63
CA SER A 405 2.66 1.60 -7.09
C SER A 405 1.92 0.92 -5.93
N ARG A 406 2.62 0.63 -4.83
CA ARG A 406 2.03 0.01 -3.64
C ARG A 406 1.02 0.92 -2.96
N HIS A 407 1.30 2.22 -2.89
CA HIS A 407 0.33 3.19 -2.38
C HIS A 407 -0.89 3.30 -3.30
N TYR A 408 -0.69 3.25 -4.62
CA TYR A 408 -1.80 3.18 -5.56
C TYR A 408 -2.67 1.94 -5.33
N ASP A 409 -2.07 0.76 -5.17
CA ASP A 409 -2.80 -0.49 -4.90
C ASP A 409 -3.55 -0.44 -3.56
N LEU A 410 -2.95 0.18 -2.54
CA LEU A 410 -3.59 0.41 -1.25
C LEU A 410 -4.86 1.28 -1.38
N TYR A 411 -4.77 2.41 -2.09
CA TYR A 411 -5.86 3.38 -2.20
C TYR A 411 -6.95 2.96 -3.20
N SER A 412 -6.57 2.28 -4.28
CA SER A 412 -7.54 1.68 -5.22
C SER A 412 -8.18 0.41 -4.66
N GLY A 413 -7.52 -0.23 -3.69
CA GLY A 413 -7.99 -1.43 -3.05
C GLY A 413 -9.23 -1.24 -2.16
N PRO A 414 -9.83 -2.33 -1.67
CA PRO A 414 -11.13 -2.32 -0.99
C PRO A 414 -11.20 -1.52 0.33
N LEU A 415 -10.06 -1.13 0.91
CA LEU A 415 -10.06 -0.36 2.15
C LEU A 415 -10.52 1.07 1.89
N TYR A 416 -9.93 1.72 0.90
CA TYR A 416 -10.24 3.10 0.53
C TYR A 416 -11.25 3.17 -0.62
N GLY A 417 -11.19 2.22 -1.56
CA GLY A 417 -12.10 2.14 -2.69
C GLY A 417 -12.05 3.39 -3.57
N TYR A 418 -10.91 4.07 -3.64
CA TYR A 418 -10.77 5.26 -4.46
C TYR A 418 -10.78 4.88 -5.94
N ASN A 419 -11.41 5.72 -6.77
CA ASN A 419 -11.26 5.59 -8.21
C ASN A 419 -9.80 5.83 -8.63
N GLU A 420 -9.44 5.45 -9.85
CA GLU A 420 -8.06 5.51 -10.34
C GLU A 420 -7.42 6.90 -10.17
N ILE A 421 -8.16 7.97 -10.52
CA ILE A 421 -7.66 9.35 -10.41
C ILE A 421 -7.29 9.66 -8.97
N LYS A 422 -8.24 9.50 -8.03
CA LYS A 422 -8.02 9.82 -6.61
C LYS A 422 -6.94 8.92 -6.00
N ALA A 423 -6.92 7.63 -6.33
CA ALA A 423 -5.92 6.69 -5.83
C ALA A 423 -4.50 7.10 -6.27
N ARG A 424 -4.32 7.47 -7.54
CA ARG A 424 -3.01 7.92 -8.06
C ARG A 424 -2.61 9.30 -7.54
N GLU A 425 -3.56 10.21 -7.34
CA GLU A 425 -3.30 11.51 -6.70
C GLU A 425 -2.72 11.33 -5.30
N VAL A 426 -3.40 10.55 -4.45
CA VAL A 426 -2.95 10.32 -3.06
C VAL A 426 -1.62 9.56 -3.06
N ALA A 427 -1.45 8.55 -3.92
CA ALA A 427 -0.20 7.80 -4.05
C ALA A 427 0.98 8.68 -4.49
N MET A 428 0.77 9.57 -5.48
CA MET A 428 1.82 10.50 -5.92
C MET A 428 2.17 11.50 -4.83
N LEU A 429 1.17 12.07 -4.16
CA LEU A 429 1.41 13.00 -3.05
C LEU A 429 2.16 12.35 -1.89
N LYS A 430 1.91 11.06 -1.61
CA LYS A 430 2.71 10.29 -0.64
C LYS A 430 4.13 10.01 -1.13
N ALA A 431 4.29 9.62 -2.40
CA ALA A 431 5.61 9.43 -2.99
C ALA A 431 6.46 10.72 -2.99
N LEU A 432 5.82 11.89 -3.07
CA LEU A 432 6.48 13.20 -3.09
C LEU A 432 6.57 13.86 -1.70
N GLU A 433 6.22 13.17 -0.62
CA GLU A 433 6.30 13.72 0.73
C GLU A 433 7.74 14.12 1.08
N ASN A 434 7.94 15.33 1.60
CA ASN A 434 9.25 15.94 1.89
C ASN A 434 10.22 16.07 0.69
N SER A 435 9.73 15.91 -0.55
CA SER A 435 10.58 15.95 -1.75
C SER A 435 11.07 17.34 -2.17
N GLY A 436 10.51 18.43 -1.62
CA GLY A 436 10.76 19.78 -2.15
C GLY A 436 10.07 20.05 -3.50
N LEU A 437 9.21 19.13 -3.95
CA LEU A 437 8.28 19.34 -5.06
C LEU A 437 6.88 19.62 -4.53
N SER A 438 6.14 20.47 -5.24
CA SER A 438 4.73 20.73 -4.99
C SER A 438 3.87 20.36 -6.20
N LEU A 439 2.76 19.68 -5.94
CA LEU A 439 1.79 19.27 -6.95
C LEU A 439 0.59 20.22 -6.97
N LEU A 440 0.24 20.67 -8.16
CA LEU A 440 -0.80 21.65 -8.43
C LEU A 440 -1.82 21.03 -9.38
N LYS A 441 -3.11 21.08 -9.03
CA LYS A 441 -4.19 20.57 -9.87
C LYS A 441 -4.85 21.71 -10.64
N GLY A 442 -4.90 21.59 -11.96
CA GLY A 442 -5.56 22.57 -12.84
C GLY A 442 -7.05 22.25 -13.01
N ASN A 443 -7.88 23.28 -13.16
CA ASN A 443 -9.27 23.12 -13.58
C ASN A 443 -9.37 22.91 -15.10
N SER A 444 -10.58 22.60 -15.59
CA SER A 444 -10.82 22.14 -16.97
C SER A 444 -10.50 23.15 -18.08
N ASP A 445 -10.44 24.46 -17.75
CA ASP A 445 -10.13 25.56 -18.66
C ASP A 445 -8.77 26.22 -18.36
N TYR A 446 -8.01 25.65 -17.41
CA TYR A 446 -6.70 26.12 -16.97
C TYR A 446 -6.67 27.56 -16.43
N SER A 447 -7.84 28.09 -16.03
CA SER A 447 -7.94 29.41 -15.41
C SER A 447 -7.60 29.42 -13.93
N LYS A 448 -7.61 28.25 -13.27
CA LYS A 448 -7.34 28.10 -11.84
C LYS A 448 -6.46 26.88 -11.58
N TRP A 449 -5.56 27.04 -10.64
CA TRP A 449 -4.65 26.00 -10.17
C TRP A 449 -4.67 25.94 -8.65
N GLN A 450 -4.76 24.73 -8.12
CA GLN A 450 -4.93 24.48 -6.70
C GLN A 450 -3.79 23.57 -6.21
N LYS A 451 -2.95 24.06 -5.29
CA LYS A 451 -2.00 23.18 -4.60
C LYS A 451 -2.77 22.11 -3.82
N ILE A 452 -2.36 20.87 -3.98
CA ILE A 452 -2.92 19.72 -3.29
C ILE A 452 -1.86 19.05 -2.42
N GLU A 453 -2.28 18.59 -1.25
CA GLU A 453 -1.46 17.87 -0.27
C GLU A 453 -2.22 16.65 0.25
N THR A 454 -1.54 15.73 0.92
CA THR A 454 -2.21 14.64 1.63
C THR A 454 -2.51 15.03 3.07
N GLN A 455 -3.69 14.68 3.55
CA GLN A 455 -4.06 14.73 4.96
C GLN A 455 -4.91 13.50 5.29
N ASN A 456 -4.47 12.66 6.23
CA ASN A 456 -5.19 11.46 6.68
C ASN A 456 -5.58 10.50 5.53
N ALA A 457 -4.67 10.31 4.57
CA ALA A 457 -4.87 9.56 3.33
C ALA A 457 -5.96 10.10 2.38
N ASP A 458 -6.33 11.37 2.52
CA ASP A 458 -7.19 12.08 1.57
C ASP A 458 -6.47 13.32 1.00
N ILE A 459 -7.05 13.91 -0.05
CA ILE A 459 -6.55 15.11 -0.69
C ILE A 459 -7.07 16.33 0.05
N LYS A 460 -6.15 17.21 0.44
CA LYS A 460 -6.43 18.51 1.01
C LYS A 460 -6.04 19.60 0.03
N ASN A 461 -6.99 20.49 -0.27
CA ASN A 461 -6.69 21.72 -1.01
C ASN A 461 -6.01 22.73 -0.09
N VAL A 462 -4.85 23.22 -0.49
CA VAL A 462 -4.11 24.25 0.25
C VAL A 462 -4.51 25.62 -0.27
N ASN A 463 -5.23 26.40 0.54
CA ASN A 463 -5.64 27.74 0.12
C ASN A 463 -4.44 28.65 -0.12
N CYS A 464 -4.18 28.93 -1.39
CA CYS A 464 -3.26 29.96 -1.86
C CYS A 464 -3.95 31.33 -1.78
N LYS A 465 -4.13 31.87 -0.57
CA LYS A 465 -4.62 33.25 -0.39
C LYS A 465 -3.48 34.22 -0.60
#